data_AF-A0A8J8FH00-F1
#
_entry.id   AF-A0A8J8FH00-F1
#
_cell.length_a   1.000
_cell.length_b   1.000
_cell.length_c   1.000
_cell.angle_alpha   90.00
_cell.angle_beta   90.00
_cell.angle_gamma   90.00
#
_symmetry.space_group_name_H-M   'P 1'
#
loop_
_entity.id
_entity.type
_entity.pdbx_description
1 polymer ?
#
loop_
_entity_poly.entity_id
_entity_poly.type
_entity_poly.pdbx_seq_one_letter_code
_entity_poly.pdbx_strand_id
1 'polypeptide(L)'
;MEQHQHTPPPYIAMANALQQAMFYCFNDASERIPVGRIEAFNFIDDNTIQLSTNYFPVTEKSWNVFAAELHFYKKGMSESLQLHGIALFENMAEGKVQFNIKNAAYFVNSTQVKPDQSFITTLLKPYLYFYKKSAELLQHTFKKKSTSGIFN
;
A
#
# COMPACT_ATOMS: atom_id res chain seq x y z
N MET A 1 -27.17 -0.35 39.83
CA MET A 1 -25.78 -0.26 39.36
C MET A 1 -25.82 -0.33 37.85
N GLU A 2 -25.79 0.83 37.19
CA GLU A 2 -25.84 0.91 35.73
C GLU A 2 -24.52 0.40 35.16
N GLN A 3 -24.57 -0.77 34.52
CA GLN A 3 -23.47 -1.27 33.69
C GLN A 3 -23.32 -0.32 32.51
N HIS A 4 -22.38 0.63 32.61
CA HIS A 4 -21.93 1.39 31.46
C HIS A 4 -21.32 0.40 30.48
N GLN A 5 -22.06 0.07 29.41
CA GLN A 5 -21.54 -0.72 28.31
C GLN A 5 -20.37 0.04 27.71
N HIS A 6 -19.15 -0.45 27.96
CA HIS A 6 -17.94 0.13 27.41
C HIS A 6 -18.01 -0.01 25.89
N THR A 7 -18.26 1.11 25.22
CA THR A 7 -18.33 1.15 23.76
C THR A 7 -16.88 1.21 23.24
N PRO A 8 -16.45 0.24 22.42
CA PRO A 8 -15.07 0.21 21.95
C PRO A 8 -14.76 1.44 21.08
N PRO A 9 -13.51 1.91 21.07
CA PRO A 9 -13.10 3.04 20.25
C PRO A 9 -13.33 2.83 18.75
N PRO A 10 -13.68 3.89 17.99
CA PRO A 10 -14.04 3.77 16.57
C PRO A 10 -12.88 3.32 15.67
N TYR A 11 -11.62 3.57 16.07
CA TYR A 11 -10.45 3.11 15.31
C TYR A 11 -10.35 1.59 15.22
N ILE A 12 -10.90 0.84 16.18
CA ILE A 12 -10.86 -0.64 16.17
C ILE A 12 -11.67 -1.16 14.98
N ALA A 13 -12.89 -0.65 14.81
CA ALA A 13 -13.76 -1.04 13.71
C ALA A 13 -13.13 -0.69 12.35
N MET A 14 -12.53 0.49 12.24
CA MET A 14 -11.90 0.96 11.01
C MET A 14 -10.62 0.19 10.67
N ALA A 15 -9.76 -0.07 11.65
CA ALA A 15 -8.56 -0.91 11.48
C ALA A 15 -8.94 -2.31 10.98
N ASN A 16 -9.97 -2.93 11.59
CA ASN A 16 -10.47 -4.24 11.18
C ASN A 16 -11.09 -4.23 9.76
N ALA A 17 -11.75 -3.15 9.36
CA ALA A 17 -12.28 -3.00 8.00
C ALA A 17 -11.16 -2.87 6.94
N LEU A 18 -10.08 -2.15 7.28
CA LEU A 18 -8.93 -1.94 6.40
C LEU A 18 -8.03 -3.17 6.28
N GLN A 19 -7.98 -4.03 7.30
CA GLN A 19 -7.28 -5.34 7.34
C GLN A 19 -5.76 -5.31 7.14
N GLN A 20 -5.18 -4.16 6.80
CA GLN A 20 -3.75 -4.01 6.61
C GLN A 20 -3.27 -2.63 7.07
N ALA A 21 -2.03 -2.59 7.53
CA ALA A 21 -1.34 -1.36 7.90
C ALA A 21 0.11 -1.36 7.40
N MET A 22 0.63 -0.17 7.12
CA MET A 22 2.07 0.05 6.99
C MET A 22 2.62 0.44 8.36
N PHE A 23 3.63 -0.28 8.83
CA PHE A 23 4.28 -0.05 10.10
C PHE A 23 5.57 0.73 9.91
N TYR A 24 5.71 1.80 10.69
CA TYR A 24 6.86 2.68 10.69
C TYR A 24 7.40 2.83 12.11
N CYS A 25 8.72 2.94 12.22
CA CYS A 25 9.40 3.31 13.46
C CYS A 25 10.19 4.59 13.24
N PHE A 26 10.46 5.32 14.32
CA PHE A 26 11.30 6.52 14.28
C PHE A 26 12.68 6.22 14.86
N ASN A 27 13.73 6.67 14.19
CA ASN A 27 15.09 6.60 14.74
C ASN A 27 15.41 7.82 15.64
N ASP A 28 16.62 7.85 16.18
CA ASP A 28 17.11 8.94 17.03
C ASP A 28 17.12 10.31 16.33
N ALA A 29 17.27 10.32 14.99
CA ALA A 29 17.18 11.52 14.17
C ALA A 29 15.72 11.94 13.87
N SER A 30 14.73 11.28 14.48
CA SER A 30 13.30 11.47 14.22
C SER A 30 12.87 11.20 12.78
N GLU A 31 13.64 10.39 12.06
CA GLU A 31 13.31 9.97 10.70
C GLU A 31 12.35 8.80 10.72
N ARG A 32 11.34 8.85 9.85
CA ARG A 32 10.33 7.80 9.72
C ARG A 32 10.85 6.66 8.85
N ILE A 33 11.15 5.53 9.46
CA ILE A 33 11.68 4.33 8.81
C ILE A 33 10.55 3.33 8.57
N PRO A 34 10.33 2.88 7.31
CA PRO A 34 9.37 1.82 7.03
C PRO A 34 9.91 0.47 7.54
N VAL A 35 9.10 -0.20 8.35
CA VAL A 35 9.42 -1.55 8.86
C VAL A 35 8.80 -2.61 7.94
N GLY A 36 7.51 -2.47 7.62
CA GLY A 36 6.84 -3.43 6.75
C GLY A 36 5.33 -3.27 6.66
N ARG A 37 4.71 -4.15 5.87
CA ARG A 37 3.24 -4.30 5.80
C ARG A 37 2.80 -5.31 6.85
N ILE A 38 1.80 -4.94 7.64
CA ILE A 38 1.19 -5.76 8.68
C ILE A 38 -0.21 -6.14 8.22
N GLU A 39 -0.50 -7.45 8.22
CA GLU A 39 -1.83 -8.01 7.94
C GLU A 39 -2.37 -8.77 9.15
N ALA A 40 -1.48 -9.38 9.94
CA ALA A 40 -1.82 -10.06 11.18
C ALA A 40 -1.61 -9.09 12.35
N PHE A 41 -2.71 -8.54 12.84
CA PHE A 41 -2.75 -7.74 14.07
C PHE A 41 -3.98 -8.10 14.88
N ASN A 42 -3.87 -8.03 16.20
CA ASN A 42 -4.97 -8.28 17.14
C ASN A 42 -4.99 -7.17 18.19
N PHE A 43 -6.17 -6.63 18.49
CA PHE A 43 -6.35 -5.74 19.63
C PHE A 43 -6.43 -6.61 20.91
N ILE A 44 -5.47 -6.44 21.81
CA ILE A 44 -5.49 -7.10 23.13
C ILE A 44 -6.45 -6.35 24.06
N ASP A 45 -6.41 -5.02 23.98
CA ASP A 45 -7.27 -4.09 24.67
C ASP A 45 -7.53 -2.89 23.75
N ASP A 46 -8.27 -1.91 24.24
CA ASP A 46 -8.61 -0.72 23.47
C ASP A 46 -7.37 0.01 22.93
N ASN A 47 -6.29 0.09 23.71
CA ASN A 47 -5.10 0.88 23.37
C ASN A 47 -3.90 0.03 22.94
N THR A 48 -4.02 -1.29 22.87
CA THR A 48 -2.89 -2.18 22.63
C THR A 48 -3.14 -3.11 21.45
N ILE A 49 -2.27 -3.03 20.46
CA ILE A 49 -2.26 -3.92 19.30
C ILE A 49 -1.06 -4.87 19.42
N GLN A 50 -1.32 -6.16 19.32
CA GLN A 50 -0.28 -7.16 19.07
C GLN A 50 -0.13 -7.36 17.57
N LEU A 51 1.09 -7.30 17.08
CA LEU A 51 1.41 -7.54 15.67
C LEU A 51 2.72 -8.32 15.54
N SER A 52 2.90 -8.93 14.38
CA SER A 52 4.13 -9.64 14.04
C SER A 52 4.78 -9.03 12.80
N THR A 53 6.09 -8.82 12.85
CA THR A 53 6.89 -8.39 11.71
C THR A 53 8.08 -9.33 11.50
N ASN A 54 8.32 -9.72 10.25
CA ASN A 54 9.44 -10.60 9.90
C ASN A 54 10.76 -9.82 9.70
N TYR A 55 10.67 -8.50 9.59
CA TYR A 55 11.80 -7.64 9.32
C TYR A 55 11.77 -6.47 10.28
N PHE A 56 12.91 -6.20 10.89
CA PHE A 56 13.15 -4.98 11.65
C PHE A 56 14.43 -4.34 11.13
N PRO A 57 14.42 -3.06 10.75
CA PRO A 57 15.62 -2.37 10.32
C PRO A 57 16.67 -2.41 11.44
N VAL A 58 17.91 -2.75 11.08
CA VAL A 58 19.02 -2.75 12.04
C VAL A 58 19.25 -1.31 12.50
N THR A 59 18.91 -1.00 13.75
CA THR A 59 19.21 0.28 14.38
C THR A 59 20.58 0.23 15.03
N GLU A 60 21.29 1.36 15.08
CA GLU A 60 22.63 1.46 15.68
C GLU A 60 22.65 1.11 17.18
N LYS A 61 21.49 1.18 17.84
CA LYS A 61 21.30 0.87 19.26
C LYS A 61 20.39 -0.35 19.44
N SER A 62 20.71 -1.15 20.46
CA SER A 62 19.92 -2.31 20.90
C SER A 62 18.71 -1.89 21.75
N TRP A 63 17.91 -0.96 21.24
CA TRP A 63 16.65 -0.60 21.87
C TRP A 63 15.57 -1.56 21.40
N ASN A 64 14.66 -1.90 22.31
CA ASN A 64 13.47 -2.69 22.01
C ASN A 64 12.19 -1.83 22.08
N VAL A 65 12.32 -0.54 22.34
CA VAL A 65 11.21 0.42 22.44
C VAL A 65 11.43 1.53 21.44
N PHE A 66 10.42 1.78 20.60
CA PHE A 66 10.48 2.78 19.54
C PHE A 66 9.20 3.60 19.51
N ALA A 67 9.33 4.91 19.25
CA ALA A 67 8.21 5.67 18.75
C ALA A 67 7.83 5.08 17.39
N ALA A 68 6.54 4.90 17.15
CA ALA A 68 6.06 4.18 15.98
C ALA A 68 4.70 4.65 15.48
N GLU A 69 4.40 4.26 14.26
CA GLU A 69 3.17 4.62 13.58
C GLU A 69 2.64 3.43 12.76
N LEU A 70 1.34 3.21 12.84
CA LEU A 70 0.60 2.29 11.98
C LEU A 70 -0.33 3.09 11.07
N HIS A 71 -0.08 3.05 9.77
CA HIS A 71 -0.96 3.66 8.78
C HIS A 71 -1.79 2.58 8.10
N PHE A 72 -3.05 2.47 8.51
CA PHE A 72 -4.05 1.60 7.90
C PHE A 72 -4.61 2.25 6.64
N TYR A 73 -4.49 1.53 5.53
CA TYR A 73 -4.96 1.98 4.23
C TYR A 73 -5.22 0.77 3.34
N LYS A 74 -6.29 0.80 2.55
CA LYS A 74 -6.59 -0.22 1.54
C LYS A 74 -6.94 0.45 0.21
N LYS A 75 -6.29 0.01 -0.87
CA LYS A 75 -6.56 0.55 -2.21
C LYS A 75 -8.03 0.33 -2.56
N GLY A 76 -8.70 1.40 -3.00
CA GLY A 76 -10.13 1.38 -3.33
C GLY A 76 -11.05 1.74 -2.17
N MET A 77 -10.52 1.92 -0.95
CA MET A 77 -11.26 2.54 0.15
C MET A 77 -10.95 4.04 0.22
N SER A 78 -11.98 4.84 0.50
CA SER A 78 -11.87 6.30 0.65
C SER A 78 -11.30 6.73 1.99
N GLU A 79 -11.20 5.81 2.94
CA GLU A 79 -10.85 6.09 4.32
C GLU A 79 -9.48 5.49 4.66
N SER A 80 -8.70 6.19 5.46
CA SER A 80 -7.46 5.70 6.06
C SER A 80 -7.33 6.16 7.51
N LEU A 81 -6.58 5.40 8.29
CA LEU A 81 -6.41 5.60 9.72
C LEU A 81 -4.92 5.56 10.04
N GLN A 82 -4.45 6.54 10.81
CA GLN A 82 -3.08 6.58 11.30
C GLN A 82 -3.10 6.50 12.81
N LEU A 83 -2.44 5.49 13.37
CA LEU A 83 -2.25 5.34 14.80
C LEU A 83 -0.82 5.71 15.14
N HIS A 84 -0.64 6.63 16.07
CA HIS A 84 0.66 6.98 16.64
C HIS A 84 0.80 6.36 18.02
N GLY A 85 1.97 5.82 18.30
CA GLY A 85 2.17 5.06 19.52
C GLY A 85 3.62 4.70 19.80
N ILE A 86 3.76 3.75 20.72
CA ILE A 86 5.04 3.20 21.13
C ILE A 86 5.02 1.71 20.80
N ALA A 87 6.01 1.23 20.05
CA ALA A 87 6.21 -0.17 19.74
C ALA A 87 7.26 -0.77 20.68
N LEU A 88 6.89 -1.84 21.38
CA LEU A 88 7.77 -2.67 22.20
C LEU A 88 7.99 -4.00 21.49
N PHE A 89 9.25 -4.33 21.23
CA PHE A 89 9.69 -5.60 20.66
C PHE A 89 9.99 -6.56 21.80
N GLU A 90 9.09 -7.51 22.05
CA GLU A 90 9.24 -8.48 23.13
C GLU A 90 10.30 -9.54 22.79
N ASN A 91 10.29 -10.01 21.54
CA ASN A 91 11.21 -11.01 21.05
C ASN A 91 11.61 -10.73 19.61
N MET A 92 12.83 -10.23 19.42
CA MET A 92 13.40 -9.93 18.10
C MET A 92 13.50 -11.17 17.20
N ALA A 93 13.62 -12.38 17.78
CA ALA A 93 13.70 -13.62 17.00
C ALA A 93 12.33 -14.09 16.48
N GLU A 94 11.26 -13.80 17.22
CA GLU A 94 9.88 -14.15 16.82
C GLU A 94 9.16 -12.99 16.11
N GLY A 95 9.74 -11.80 16.11
CA GLY A 95 9.17 -10.63 15.45
C GLY A 95 7.89 -10.11 16.09
N LYS A 96 7.60 -10.51 17.35
CA LYS A 96 6.42 -10.07 18.09
C LYS A 96 6.59 -8.65 18.61
N VAL A 97 5.59 -7.82 18.33
CA VAL A 97 5.57 -6.40 18.69
C VAL A 97 4.26 -6.09 19.40
N GLN A 98 4.37 -5.40 20.53
CA GLN A 98 3.25 -4.78 21.22
C GLN A 98 3.25 -3.29 20.91
N PHE A 99 2.19 -2.80 20.29
CA PHE A 99 2.01 -1.41 19.93
C PHE A 99 0.98 -0.75 20.85
N ASN A 100 1.41 0.24 21.63
CA ASN A 100 0.55 1.02 22.51
C ASN A 100 0.12 2.33 21.82
N ILE A 101 -1.16 2.45 21.55
CA ILE A 101 -1.80 3.59 20.88
C ILE A 101 -1.83 4.79 21.82
N LYS A 102 -1.33 5.94 21.33
CA LYS A 102 -1.41 7.24 22.00
C LYS A 102 -2.35 8.21 21.30
N ASN A 103 -2.43 8.14 19.99
CA ASN A 103 -3.26 9.01 19.18
C ASN A 103 -3.76 8.27 17.93
N ALA A 104 -4.97 8.59 17.50
CA ALA A 104 -5.59 8.10 16.28
C ALA A 104 -6.04 9.29 15.41
N ALA A 105 -5.54 9.35 14.17
CA ALA A 105 -5.93 10.32 13.17
C ALA A 105 -6.70 9.65 12.04
N TYR A 106 -7.85 10.22 11.68
CA TYR A 106 -8.76 9.70 10.66
C TYR A 106 -8.69 10.56 9.41
N PHE A 107 -8.60 9.92 8.26
CA PHE A 107 -8.55 10.58 6.98
C PHE A 107 -9.65 10.03 6.09
N VAL A 108 -10.48 10.94 5.57
CA VAL A 108 -11.53 10.62 4.60
C VAL A 108 -11.21 11.38 3.34
N ASN A 109 -10.76 10.68 2.31
CA ASN A 109 -10.58 11.23 0.99
C ASN A 109 -11.95 11.26 0.30
N SER A 110 -12.55 12.45 0.25
CA SER A 110 -13.81 12.72 -0.47
C SER A 110 -13.67 12.68 -2.00
N THR A 111 -12.50 12.34 -2.53
CA THR A 111 -12.25 12.24 -3.95
C THR A 111 -12.82 10.93 -4.50
N GLN A 112 -14.08 10.99 -4.93
CA GLN A 112 -14.56 10.10 -5.99
C GLN A 112 -13.63 10.26 -7.19
N VAL A 113 -12.66 9.36 -7.32
CA VAL A 113 -11.90 9.22 -8.56
C VAL A 113 -12.87 8.71 -9.60
N LYS A 114 -13.55 9.63 -10.30
CA LYS A 114 -14.18 9.29 -11.58
C LYS A 114 -13.10 8.63 -12.43
N PRO A 115 -13.33 7.44 -12.99
CA PRO A 115 -12.37 6.84 -13.91
C PRO A 115 -12.26 7.77 -15.11
N ASP A 116 -11.20 8.58 -15.14
CA ASP A 116 -10.90 9.47 -16.24
C ASP A 116 -10.57 8.59 -17.45
N GLN A 117 -11.57 8.38 -18.31
CA GLN A 117 -11.43 7.68 -19.60
C GLN A 117 -10.32 8.31 -20.47
N SER A 118 -9.93 9.55 -20.18
CA SER A 118 -8.80 10.26 -20.80
C SER A 118 -7.44 9.58 -20.57
N PHE A 119 -7.24 8.91 -19.44
CA PHE A 119 -5.94 8.31 -19.11
C PHE A 119 -5.70 7.01 -19.88
N ILE A 120 -6.72 6.16 -19.95
CA ILE A 120 -6.67 4.89 -20.70
C ILE A 120 -6.54 5.18 -22.21
N THR A 121 -7.28 6.17 -22.72
CA THR A 121 -7.17 6.55 -24.14
C THR A 121 -5.80 7.14 -24.47
N THR A 122 -5.14 7.84 -23.54
CA THR A 122 -3.78 8.39 -23.76
C THR A 122 -2.71 7.30 -23.77
N LEU A 123 -2.83 6.28 -22.91
CA LEU A 123 -1.91 5.14 -22.88
C LEU A 123 -2.05 4.23 -24.12
N LEU A 124 -3.25 4.12 -24.71
CA LEU A 124 -3.50 3.25 -25.87
C LEU A 124 -3.20 3.92 -27.22
N LYS A 125 -3.12 5.26 -27.29
CA LYS A 125 -2.83 6.01 -28.53
C LYS A 125 -1.57 5.55 -29.27
N PRO A 126 -0.41 5.34 -28.61
CA PRO A 126 0.79 4.87 -29.29
C PRO A 126 0.58 3.50 -29.95
N TYR A 127 -0.08 2.57 -29.23
CA TYR A 127 -0.32 1.22 -29.72
C TYR A 127 -1.31 1.18 -30.89
N LEU A 128 -2.37 1.98 -30.84
CA LEU A 128 -3.32 2.14 -31.94
C LEU A 128 -2.65 2.75 -33.19
N TYR A 129 -1.74 3.71 -33.01
CA TYR A 129 -0.97 4.29 -34.09
C TYR A 129 -0.06 3.25 -34.77
N PHE A 130 0.67 2.44 -33.99
CA PHE A 130 1.49 1.35 -34.53
C PHE A 130 0.64 0.33 -35.29
N TYR A 131 -0.50 -0.07 -34.73
CA TYR A 131 -1.40 -1.01 -35.39
C TYR A 131 -1.90 -0.49 -36.74
N LYS A 132 -2.35 0.76 -36.79
CA LYS A 132 -2.82 1.41 -38.03
C LYS A 132 -1.70 1.48 -39.08
N LYS A 133 -0.50 1.91 -38.68
CA LYS A 133 0.65 2.02 -39.59
C LYS A 133 1.12 0.66 -40.12
N SER A 134 1.08 -0.40 -39.30
CA SER A 134 1.39 -1.75 -39.74
C SER A 134 0.36 -2.33 -40.71
N ALA A 135 -0.93 -2.02 -40.53
CA ALA A 135 -1.98 -2.44 -41.45
C ALA A 135 -1.84 -1.76 -42.82
N GLU A 136 -1.50 -0.46 -42.87
CA GLU A 136 -1.22 0.25 -44.12
C GLU A 136 -0.02 -0.37 -44.88
N LEU A 137 1.00 -0.81 -44.15
CA LEU A 137 2.19 -1.45 -44.74
C LEU A 137 1.89 -2.85 -45.32
N LEU A 138 0.95 -3.58 -44.73
CA LEU A 138 0.48 -4.88 -45.23
C LEU A 138 -0.48 -4.76 -46.42
N GLN A 139 -1.12 -3.60 -46.61
CA GLN A 139 -1.99 -3.32 -47.76
C GLN A 139 -1.21 -2.94 -49.03
N HIS A 140 0.09 -2.65 -48.92
CA HIS A 140 0.94 -2.54 -50.09
C HIS A 140 1.15 -3.92 -50.72
N THR A 141 0.36 -4.24 -51.74
CA THR A 141 0.62 -5.38 -52.62
C THR A 141 2.03 -5.26 -53.20
N PHE A 142 2.94 -6.14 -52.78
CA PHE A 142 4.25 -6.28 -53.39
C PHE A 142 4.07 -6.64 -54.87
N LYS A 143 4.22 -5.66 -55.77
CA LYS A 143 4.31 -5.94 -57.21
C LYS A 143 5.59 -6.75 -57.45
N LYS A 144 5.42 -8.06 -57.65
CA LYS A 144 6.50 -8.97 -58.07
C LYS A 144 7.07 -8.46 -59.39
N LYS A 145 8.32 -7.98 -59.37
CA LYS A 145 9.03 -7.55 -60.59
C LYS A 145 9.30 -8.81 -61.42
N SER A 146 8.57 -8.99 -62.51
CA SER A 146 8.85 -10.06 -63.49
C SER A 146 10.09 -9.66 -64.28
N THR A 147 11.24 -10.22 -63.93
CA THR A 147 12.42 -10.22 -64.80
C THR A 147 12.19 -11.23 -65.92
N SER A 148 11.67 -10.76 -67.06
CA SER A 148 11.75 -11.49 -68.33
C SER A 148 13.17 -11.37 -68.87
N GLY A 149 14.01 -12.34 -68.52
CA GLY A 149 15.29 -12.57 -69.18
C GLY A 149 15.05 -13.29 -70.51
N ILE A 150 15.41 -12.64 -71.61
CA ILE A 150 15.51 -13.28 -72.93
C ILE A 150 16.88 -13.97 -72.96
N PHE A 151 16.89 -15.30 -73.00
CA PHE A 151 18.07 -16.07 -73.38
C PHE A 151 17.98 -16.35 -74.88
N ASN A 152 18.97 -15.87 -75.64
CA ASN A 152 19.29 -16.33 -76.98
C ASN A 152 20.08 -17.64 -76.91
#